data_AF-A0A9X3MZG8-F1
#
_entry.id   AF-A0A9X3MZG8-F1
#
_cell.length_a   1.000
_cell.length_b   1.000
_cell.length_c   1.000
_cell.angle_alpha   90.00
_cell.angle_beta   90.00
_cell.angle_gamma   90.00
#
_symmetry.space_group_name_H-M   'P 1'
#
loop_
_entity.id
_entity.type
_entity.pdbx_description
1 polymer ?
#
loop_
_entity_poly.entity_id
_entity_poly.type
_entity_poly.pdbx_seq_one_letter_code
_entity_poly.pdbx_strand_id
1 'polypeptide(L)'
;MKTHNIFKPAFDYDPDDPDGFRAGCDRFGPKIGASRIGCSVYELPPGQALCPYHYEGDEEWIVVLEGHPSVRHPDGTDVLDPGDTAAFPVGPEGAHKIFNASGEVTRFLMLSTKDEVWYTVYPDSNKMQVGNGRERAMVRLGENLDYYDGELS
;
A
#
# COMPACT_ATOMS: atom_id res chain seq x y z
N MET A 1 7.04 25.95 11.34
CA MET A 1 6.28 24.72 11.02
C MET A 1 6.69 24.27 9.63
N LYS A 2 7.05 23.00 9.43
CA LYS A 2 7.32 22.46 8.09
C LYS A 2 5.99 22.08 7.44
N THR A 3 5.82 22.40 6.16
CA THR A 3 4.57 22.16 5.42
C THR A 3 4.88 21.51 4.08
N HIS A 4 3.91 20.77 3.54
CA HIS A 4 3.96 20.16 2.22
C HIS A 4 2.63 20.42 1.51
N ASN A 5 2.65 20.73 0.20
CA ASN A 5 1.45 20.97 -0.58
C ASN A 5 1.15 19.73 -1.42
N ILE A 6 0.14 18.97 -1.00
CA ILE A 6 -0.28 17.72 -1.66
C ILE A 6 -0.83 17.92 -3.08
N PHE A 7 -1.18 19.16 -3.47
CA PHE A 7 -1.57 19.51 -4.84
C PHE A 7 -0.39 19.97 -5.70
N LYS A 8 0.84 19.96 -5.15
CA LYS A 8 2.09 20.19 -5.87
C LYS A 8 3.12 19.10 -5.50
N PRO A 9 2.78 17.82 -5.69
CA PRO A 9 3.66 16.72 -5.35
C PRO A 9 4.90 16.71 -6.27
N ALA A 10 6.01 16.21 -5.74
CA ALA A 10 7.20 15.86 -6.51
C ALA A 10 7.34 14.34 -6.50
N PHE A 11 7.00 13.71 -7.62
CA PHE A 11 6.97 12.26 -7.73
C PHE A 11 8.36 11.70 -8.06
N ASP A 12 8.77 10.73 -7.26
CA ASP A 12 9.87 9.83 -7.57
C ASP A 12 9.29 8.54 -8.15
N TYR A 13 9.83 8.07 -9.28
CA TYR A 13 9.49 6.79 -9.90
C TYR A 13 10.69 5.85 -9.73
N ASP A 14 10.45 4.62 -9.28
CA ASP A 14 11.50 3.61 -9.22
C ASP A 14 11.75 3.04 -10.63
N PRO A 15 12.96 3.20 -11.21
CA PRO A 15 13.25 2.69 -12.54
C PRO A 15 13.24 1.17 -12.64
N ASP A 16 13.35 0.47 -11.50
CA ASP A 16 13.34 -1.00 -11.44
C ASP A 16 11.90 -1.56 -11.36
N ASP A 17 10.89 -0.71 -11.20
CA ASP A 17 9.49 -1.14 -11.19
C ASP A 17 9.07 -1.71 -12.56
N PRO A 18 8.52 -2.94 -12.58
CA PRO A 18 8.08 -3.57 -13.83
C PRO A 18 6.84 -2.86 -14.38
N ASP A 19 6.62 -3.01 -15.68
CA ASP A 19 5.37 -2.56 -16.30
C ASP A 19 4.16 -3.26 -15.64
N GLY A 20 3.10 -2.48 -15.41
CA GLY A 20 1.95 -2.86 -14.60
C GLY A 20 2.07 -2.47 -13.12
N PHE A 21 3.23 -2.02 -12.65
CA PHE A 21 3.46 -1.56 -11.28
C PHE A 21 4.23 -0.24 -11.16
N ARG A 22 4.30 0.55 -12.23
CA ARG A 22 5.02 1.84 -12.21
C ARG A 22 4.13 2.92 -11.60
N ALA A 23 4.47 3.33 -10.38
CA ALA A 23 3.78 4.41 -9.67
C ALA A 23 4.76 5.51 -9.26
N GLY A 24 4.34 6.76 -9.41
CA GLY A 24 5.06 7.89 -8.85
C GLY A 24 4.70 8.04 -7.37
N CYS A 25 5.68 8.30 -6.51
CA CYS A 25 5.46 8.48 -5.08
C CYS A 25 6.09 9.77 -4.58
N ASP A 26 5.30 10.61 -3.89
CA ASP A 26 5.81 11.69 -3.05
C ASP A 26 5.62 11.32 -1.57
N ARG A 27 6.65 10.72 -0.99
CA ARG A 27 6.69 10.35 0.43
C ARG A 27 7.04 11.57 1.28
N PHE A 28 6.04 12.36 1.64
CA PHE A 28 6.25 13.65 2.32
C PHE A 28 6.18 13.60 3.85
N GLY A 29 5.62 12.55 4.46
CA GLY A 29 5.47 12.45 5.93
C GLY A 29 6.75 12.82 6.72
N PRO A 30 7.93 12.24 6.42
CA PRO A 30 9.18 12.62 7.08
C PRO A 30 9.59 14.07 6.85
N LYS A 31 9.27 14.66 5.68
CA LYS A 31 9.60 16.05 5.32
C LYS A 31 8.90 17.04 6.25
N ILE A 32 7.72 16.70 6.77
CA ILE A 32 6.96 17.52 7.72
C ILE A 32 7.12 17.09 9.18
N GLY A 33 7.90 16.05 9.47
CA GLY A 33 8.19 15.57 10.82
C GLY A 33 7.21 14.55 11.38
N ALA A 34 6.38 13.92 10.55
CA ALA A 34 5.50 12.83 10.96
C ALA A 34 6.30 11.54 11.23
N SER A 35 5.93 10.81 12.29
CA SER A 35 6.60 9.56 12.70
C SER A 35 5.64 8.41 12.99
N ARG A 36 4.39 8.68 13.40
CA ARG A 36 3.40 7.66 13.79
C ARG A 36 2.41 7.29 12.70
N ILE A 37 2.28 8.15 11.69
CA ILE A 37 1.38 7.97 10.55
C ILE A 37 2.22 8.19 9.29
N GLY A 38 2.19 7.23 8.38
CA GLY A 38 2.68 7.37 7.02
C GLY A 38 1.69 8.15 6.17
N CYS A 39 2.19 9.02 5.30
CA CYS A 39 1.37 9.68 4.30
C CYS A 39 2.20 9.95 3.05
N SER A 40 1.67 9.54 1.90
CA SER A 40 2.29 9.76 0.59
C SER A 40 1.22 10.11 -0.43
N VAL A 41 1.58 10.96 -1.41
CA VAL A 41 0.78 11.14 -2.63
C VAL A 41 1.30 10.16 -3.66
N TYR A 42 0.40 9.43 -4.30
CA TYR A 42 0.73 8.55 -5.42
C TYR A 42 0.19 9.10 -6.73
N GLU A 43 0.95 8.92 -7.80
CA GLU A 43 0.53 9.10 -9.18
C GLU A 43 0.55 7.75 -9.88
N LEU A 44 -0.56 7.40 -10.51
CA LEU A 44 -0.72 6.10 -11.15
C LEU A 44 -1.14 6.29 -12.61
N PRO A 45 -0.23 6.05 -13.57
CA PRO A 45 -0.55 6.06 -15.00
C PRO A 45 -1.56 4.98 -15.40
N PRO A 46 -2.22 5.12 -16.56
CA PRO A 46 -3.10 4.08 -17.12
C PRO A 46 -2.44 2.70 -17.17
N GLY A 47 -3.19 1.67 -16.75
CA GLY A 47 -2.75 0.27 -16.76
C GLY A 47 -1.80 -0.12 -15.62
N GLN A 48 -1.40 0.81 -14.76
CA GLN A 48 -0.49 0.54 -13.65
C GLN A 48 -1.26 0.25 -12.35
N ALA A 49 -0.64 -0.51 -11.45
CA ALA A 49 -1.10 -0.77 -10.09
C ALA A 49 -0.08 -0.25 -9.06
N LEU A 50 -0.55 0.16 -7.88
CA LEU A 50 0.35 0.62 -6.83
C LEU A 50 1.18 -0.54 -6.24
N CYS A 51 0.50 -1.64 -5.95
CA CYS A 51 1.08 -2.82 -5.31
C CYS A 51 0.23 -4.06 -5.67
N PRO A 52 0.75 -5.28 -5.43
CA PRO A 52 -0.07 -6.49 -5.53
C PRO A 52 -1.23 -6.47 -4.52
N TYR A 53 -2.24 -7.33 -4.74
CA TYR A 53 -3.33 -7.49 -3.78
C TYR A 53 -2.79 -7.95 -2.43
N HIS A 54 -3.09 -7.19 -1.38
CA HIS A 54 -2.48 -7.36 -0.06
C HIS A 54 -3.37 -6.85 1.08
N TYR A 55 -3.08 -7.29 2.30
CA TYR A 55 -3.55 -6.65 3.52
C TYR A 55 -2.38 -6.48 4.50
N GLU A 56 -2.54 -5.53 5.41
CA GLU A 56 -1.48 -5.12 6.34
C GLU A 56 -1.87 -5.43 7.80
N GLY A 57 -0.85 -5.43 8.65
CA GLY A 57 -0.98 -5.29 10.10
C GLY A 57 -1.30 -3.86 10.55
N ASP A 58 -1.18 -2.90 9.64
CA ASP A 58 -1.46 -1.48 9.80
C ASP A 58 -2.80 -1.10 9.14
N GLU A 59 -3.51 -0.12 9.70
CA GLU A 59 -4.70 0.43 9.05
C GLU A 59 -4.27 1.38 7.93
N GLU A 60 -4.86 1.26 6.74
CA GLU A 60 -4.57 2.13 5.59
C GLU A 60 -5.81 2.85 5.08
N TRP A 61 -5.61 4.00 4.44
CA TRP A 61 -6.69 4.83 3.88
C TRP A 61 -6.29 5.32 2.50
N ILE A 62 -7.25 5.34 1.58
CA ILE A 62 -7.15 6.06 0.32
C ILE A 62 -8.02 7.33 0.38
N VAL A 63 -7.49 8.44 -0.14
CA VAL A 63 -8.28 9.64 -0.46
C VAL A 63 -7.99 10.03 -1.90
N VAL A 64 -8.99 9.96 -2.78
CA VAL A 64 -8.80 10.28 -4.20
C VAL A 64 -8.69 11.79 -4.39
N LEU A 65 -7.60 12.22 -5.05
CA LEU A 65 -7.37 13.64 -5.35
C LEU A 65 -7.77 13.99 -6.79
N GLU A 66 -7.47 13.11 -7.74
CA GLU A 66 -7.66 13.34 -9.18
C GLU A 66 -7.84 12.01 -9.92
N GLY A 67 -8.65 12.01 -10.98
CA GLY A 67 -8.96 10.82 -11.77
C GLY A 67 -9.82 9.80 -11.03
N HIS A 68 -9.85 8.58 -11.55
CA HIS A 68 -10.77 7.53 -11.09
C HIS A 68 -10.02 6.19 -10.87
N PRO A 69 -9.36 6.01 -9.72
CA PRO A 69 -8.67 4.76 -9.43
C PRO A 69 -9.67 3.64 -9.21
N SER A 70 -9.33 2.43 -9.66
CA SER A 70 -10.05 1.21 -9.35
C SER A 70 -9.45 0.56 -8.11
N VAL A 71 -10.31 0.07 -7.21
CA VAL A 71 -9.90 -0.61 -5.98
C VAL A 71 -10.55 -1.97 -5.97
N ARG A 72 -9.74 -3.04 -6.07
CA ARG A 72 -10.19 -4.40 -5.74
C ARG A 72 -10.17 -4.54 -4.22
N HIS A 73 -11.25 -5.02 -3.64
CA HIS A 73 -11.43 -5.34 -2.22
C HIS A 73 -12.03 -6.75 -2.11
N PRO A 74 -12.25 -7.32 -0.91
CA PRO A 74 -12.70 -8.72 -0.79
C PRO A 74 -14.03 -9.01 -1.49
N ASP A 75 -14.94 -8.03 -1.52
CA ASP A 75 -16.29 -8.19 -2.08
C ASP A 75 -16.39 -7.84 -3.57
N GLY A 76 -15.32 -7.37 -4.20
CA GLY A 76 -15.34 -7.01 -5.62
C GLY A 76 -14.34 -5.94 -6.03
N THR A 77 -14.79 -5.06 -6.91
CA THR A 77 -13.98 -3.96 -7.43
C THR A 77 -14.87 -2.78 -7.70
N ASP A 78 -14.52 -1.66 -7.07
CA ASP A 78 -15.19 -0.38 -7.25
C ASP A 78 -14.26 0.62 -7.94
N VAL A 79 -14.85 1.56 -8.67
CA VAL A 79 -14.16 2.73 -9.21
C VAL A 79 -14.50 3.90 -8.30
N LEU A 80 -13.48 4.59 -7.81
CA LEU A 80 -13.65 5.73 -6.91
C LEU A 80 -13.62 7.05 -7.68
N ASP A 81 -14.35 8.04 -7.19
CA ASP A 81 -14.38 9.40 -7.72
C ASP A 81 -13.48 10.36 -6.91
N PRO A 82 -13.07 11.51 -7.48
CA PRO A 82 -12.34 12.53 -6.72
C PRO A 82 -13.09 12.95 -5.45
N GLY A 83 -12.40 12.88 -4.31
CA GLY A 83 -12.96 13.14 -2.98
C GLY A 83 -13.45 11.88 -2.26
N ASP A 84 -13.64 10.76 -2.95
CA ASP A 84 -13.95 9.49 -2.29
C ASP A 84 -12.81 9.10 -1.36
N THR A 85 -13.21 8.56 -0.22
CA THR A 85 -12.32 8.15 0.86
C THR A 85 -12.75 6.78 1.34
N ALA A 86 -11.82 5.85 1.40
CA ALA A 86 -12.06 4.52 1.93
C ALA A 86 -10.94 4.13 2.90
N ALA A 87 -11.30 3.35 3.91
CA ALA A 87 -10.36 2.75 4.85
C ALA A 87 -10.23 1.26 4.56
N PHE A 88 -9.02 0.76 4.75
CA PHE A 88 -8.63 -0.64 4.68
C PHE A 88 -8.24 -1.07 6.10
N PRO A 89 -9.16 -1.74 6.82
CA PRO A 89 -8.90 -2.17 8.19
C PRO A 89 -7.76 -3.20 8.23
N VAL A 90 -7.15 -3.35 9.41
CA VAL A 90 -6.11 -4.36 9.65
C VAL A 90 -6.63 -5.77 9.32
N GLY A 91 -5.82 -6.56 8.64
CA GLY A 91 -6.11 -7.97 8.36
C GLY A 91 -6.91 -8.20 7.07
N PRO A 92 -7.37 -9.46 6.84
CA PRO A 92 -7.93 -9.89 5.55
C PRO A 92 -9.12 -9.09 5.04
N GLU A 93 -9.94 -8.51 5.92
CA GLU A 93 -11.10 -7.69 5.54
C GLU A 93 -10.70 -6.37 4.87
N GLY A 94 -9.49 -5.86 5.14
CA GLY A 94 -8.94 -4.69 4.45
C GLY A 94 -8.08 -5.04 3.25
N ALA A 95 -8.11 -6.29 2.77
CA ALA A 95 -7.30 -6.69 1.64
C ALA A 95 -7.68 -5.93 0.37
N HIS A 96 -6.72 -5.21 -0.23
CA HIS A 96 -6.98 -4.33 -1.34
C HIS A 96 -5.88 -4.33 -2.41
N LYS A 97 -6.26 -3.90 -3.61
CA LYS A 97 -5.34 -3.56 -4.71
C LYS A 97 -5.86 -2.31 -5.40
N ILE A 98 -5.05 -1.26 -5.40
CA ILE A 98 -5.34 -0.02 -6.14
C ILE A 98 -4.66 -0.10 -7.50
N PHE A 99 -5.43 0.12 -8.57
CA PHE A 99 -4.95 0.09 -9.94
C PHE A 99 -5.72 1.10 -10.80
N ASN A 100 -5.13 1.51 -11.92
CA ASN A 100 -5.74 2.46 -12.82
C ASN A 100 -6.21 1.78 -14.11
N ALA A 101 -7.49 1.42 -14.17
CA ALA A 101 -8.12 0.89 -15.39
C ALA A 101 -8.61 1.99 -16.35
N SER A 102 -8.50 3.25 -15.97
CA SER A 102 -8.93 4.38 -16.79
C SER A 102 -7.89 4.75 -17.86
N GLY A 103 -8.25 5.66 -18.78
CA GLY A 103 -7.35 6.17 -19.82
C GLY A 103 -6.52 7.38 -19.40
N GLU A 104 -6.68 7.88 -18.18
CA GLU A 104 -6.03 9.09 -17.67
C GLU A 104 -5.24 8.80 -16.40
N VAL A 105 -4.30 9.66 -16.04
CA VAL A 105 -3.55 9.52 -14.78
C VAL A 105 -4.49 9.73 -13.59
N THR A 106 -4.35 8.93 -12.54
CA THR A 106 -5.02 9.17 -11.25
C THR A 106 -4.01 9.52 -10.17
N ARG A 107 -4.43 10.35 -9.22
CA ARG A 107 -3.65 10.72 -8.04
C ARG A 107 -4.49 10.56 -6.79
N PHE A 108 -3.88 10.01 -5.76
CA PHE A 108 -4.54 9.77 -4.48
C PHE A 108 -3.53 9.83 -3.34
N LEU A 109 -4.01 10.17 -2.14
CA LEU A 109 -3.26 10.00 -0.91
C LEU A 109 -3.43 8.57 -0.42
N MET A 110 -2.33 8.00 0.08
CA MET A 110 -2.37 6.87 1.00
C MET A 110 -1.94 7.32 2.38
N LEU A 111 -2.73 7.00 3.39
CA LEU A 111 -2.37 7.15 4.80
C LEU A 111 -2.28 5.77 5.43
N SER A 112 -1.38 5.60 6.38
CA SER A 112 -1.25 4.34 7.10
C SER A 112 -0.77 4.57 8.52
N THR A 113 -1.20 3.76 9.49
CA THR A 113 -0.48 3.66 10.76
C THR A 113 0.96 3.20 10.50
N LYS A 114 1.83 3.37 11.49
CA LYS A 114 3.23 3.00 11.31
C LYS A 114 3.78 2.35 12.55
N ASP A 115 3.51 1.06 12.67
CA ASP A 115 4.09 0.24 13.71
C ASP A 115 5.54 -0.12 13.41
N GLU A 116 6.36 -0.25 14.46
CA GLU A 116 7.77 -0.62 14.33
C GLU A 116 7.90 -2.05 13.79
N VAL A 117 7.03 -2.94 14.26
CA VAL A 117 6.86 -4.31 13.78
C VAL A 117 5.61 -4.35 12.91
N TRP A 118 5.77 -4.74 11.66
CA TRP A 118 4.71 -4.72 10.66
C TRP A 118 4.74 -6.00 9.83
N TYR A 119 3.60 -6.31 9.21
CA TYR A 119 3.49 -7.39 8.25
C TYR A 119 2.53 -7.04 7.13
N THR A 120 2.83 -7.57 5.96
CA THR A 120 1.99 -7.52 4.77
C THR A 120 1.74 -8.94 4.27
N VAL A 121 0.50 -9.31 4.01
CA VAL A 121 0.18 -10.60 3.36
C VAL A 121 -0.30 -10.34 1.94
N TYR A 122 0.14 -11.17 1.00
CA TYR A 122 -0.20 -11.09 -0.41
C TYR A 122 -0.95 -12.36 -0.85
N PRO A 123 -2.30 -12.41 -0.69
CA PRO A 123 -3.08 -13.63 -0.87
C PRO A 123 -2.88 -14.29 -2.24
N ASP A 124 -2.95 -13.51 -3.33
CA ASP A 124 -2.86 -14.03 -4.70
C ASP A 124 -1.53 -14.75 -5.00
N SER A 125 -0.47 -14.40 -4.28
CA SER A 125 0.87 -14.96 -4.50
C SER A 125 1.33 -15.89 -3.37
N ASN A 126 0.49 -16.08 -2.35
CA ASN A 126 0.79 -16.87 -1.16
C ASN A 126 2.10 -16.43 -0.48
N LYS A 127 2.32 -15.12 -0.35
CA LYS A 127 3.52 -14.54 0.26
C LYS A 127 3.16 -13.70 1.47
N MET A 128 4.14 -13.52 2.36
CA MET A 128 4.08 -12.55 3.44
C MET A 128 5.40 -11.80 3.52
N GLN A 129 5.32 -10.51 3.80
CA GLN A 129 6.46 -9.69 4.19
C GLN A 129 6.33 -9.35 5.67
N VAL A 130 7.44 -9.37 6.39
CA VAL A 130 7.52 -8.95 7.79
C VAL A 130 8.73 -8.06 8.00
N GLY A 131 8.65 -7.12 8.94
CA GLY A 131 9.77 -6.29 9.32
C GLY A 131 9.65 -5.68 10.72
N ASN A 132 10.77 -5.19 11.25
CA ASN A 132 10.88 -4.60 12.60
C ASN A 132 11.68 -3.29 12.63
N GLY A 133 11.72 -2.56 11.50
CA GLY A 133 12.52 -1.35 11.33
C GLY A 133 14.03 -1.55 11.15
N ARG A 134 14.57 -2.76 11.37
CA ARG A 134 15.97 -3.11 11.12
C ARG A 134 16.11 -4.18 10.05
N GLU A 135 15.26 -5.19 10.13
CA GLU A 135 15.26 -6.36 9.27
C GLU A 135 13.93 -6.46 8.53
N ARG A 136 13.97 -7.06 7.34
CA ARG A 136 12.78 -7.39 6.55
C ARG A 136 12.98 -8.74 5.86
N ALA A 137 11.91 -9.52 5.80
CA ALA A 137 11.90 -10.80 5.10
C ALA A 137 10.65 -10.91 4.23
N MET A 138 10.81 -11.45 3.02
CA MET A 138 9.70 -11.88 2.15
C MET A 138 9.71 -13.40 2.14
N VAL A 139 8.64 -14.02 2.64
CA VAL A 139 8.53 -15.47 2.78
C VAL A 139 7.36 -16.00 1.98
N ARG A 140 7.44 -17.27 1.57
CA ARG A 140 6.29 -18.00 1.07
C ARG A 140 5.53 -18.56 2.26
N LEU A 141 4.22 -18.34 2.30
CA LEU A 141 3.37 -18.98 3.30
C LEU A 141 3.24 -20.46 2.97
N GLY A 142 3.25 -21.31 4.00
CA GLY A 142 3.34 -22.75 3.84
C GLY A 142 2.71 -23.48 5.01
N GLU A 143 3.33 -24.59 5.41
CA GLU A 143 2.86 -25.42 6.51
C GLU A 143 2.74 -24.61 7.80
N ASN A 144 1.63 -24.81 8.51
CA ASN A 144 1.46 -24.29 9.86
C ASN A 144 2.08 -25.30 10.82
N LEU A 145 3.30 -24.99 11.28
CA LEU A 145 4.06 -25.86 12.16
C LEU A 145 3.50 -25.84 13.59
N ASP A 146 3.64 -26.95 14.28
CA ASP A 146 3.41 -26.97 15.72
C ASP A 146 4.44 -26.09 16.45
N TYR A 147 4.07 -25.56 17.61
CA TYR A 147 4.94 -24.67 18.40
C TYR A 147 6.30 -25.31 18.74
N TYR A 148 6.38 -26.64 18.85
CA TYR A 148 7.61 -27.36 19.17
C TYR A 148 8.25 -28.08 17.97
N ASP A 149 7.78 -27.84 16.75
CA ASP A 149 8.38 -28.45 15.55
C ASP A 149 9.88 -28.09 15.45
N GLY A 150 10.74 -29.11 15.37
CA GLY A 150 12.19 -28.94 15.30
C GLY A 150 12.90 -28.58 16.63
N GLU A 151 12.18 -28.35 17.73
CA GLU A 151 12.75 -27.91 19.01
C GLU A 151 13.10 -29.07 19.96
N LEU A 152 12.36 -30.19 19.88
CA LEU A 152 12.57 -31.35 20.74
C LEU A 152 13.52 -32.36 20.07
N SER A 153 14.67 -32.62 20.71
CA SER A 153 15.66 -33.64 20.33
C SER A 153 15.37 -35.01 20.93
#